data_AF-A0A936GDF2-F1
#
_entry.id   AF-A0A936GDF2-F1
#
_cell.length_a   1.000
_cell.length_b   1.000
_cell.length_c   1.000
_cell.angle_alpha   90.00
_cell.angle_beta   90.00
_cell.angle_gamma   90.00
#
_symmetry.space_group_name_H-M   'P 1'
#
loop_
_entity.id
_entity.type
_entity.pdbx_description
1 polymer ?
#
loop_
_entity_poly.entity_id
_entity_poly.type
_entity_poly.pdbx_seq_one_letter_code
_entity_poly.pdbx_strand_id
1 'polypeptide(L)'
;MNKRVFSLFAIAIGLMLVVAACGGNSTEAPVAQTEAAVVVTDAPVAATEAPVSLSGDPIRGGLLYDEWTKVLGVDAPEGDQPLWATQSTNTRSGGTTWRCKECHGWDYLGKDGAYGGGSHATGFVGVMQVAGTDPNEILAALKTGDHDFSAYMDDQALIDIALFLGENMLDSAAFITDKAAVGGDAANGETIYTEELH
;
A
#
# COMPACT_ATOMS: atom_id res chain seq x y z
N MET A 1 19.95 19.45 41.62
CA MET A 1 21.25 19.72 42.29
C MET A 1 22.07 18.45 42.06
N ASN A 2 23.02 18.30 41.12
CA ASN A 2 24.18 19.08 40.66
C ASN A 2 24.43 18.72 39.17
N LYS A 3 24.60 19.63 38.20
CA LYS A 3 25.74 20.50 37.83
C LYS A 3 27.04 19.79 37.37
N ARG A 4 27.31 20.00 36.05
CA ARG A 4 28.62 20.16 35.36
C ARG A 4 29.29 18.85 34.90
N VAL A 5 29.89 18.74 33.71
CA VAL A 5 30.98 19.58 33.17
C VAL A 5 31.05 19.48 31.62
N PHE A 6 31.28 20.62 30.97
CA PHE A 6 31.70 20.83 29.58
C PHE A 6 33.07 20.20 29.28
N SER A 7 33.32 19.74 28.04
CA SER A 7 34.61 19.99 27.39
C SER A 7 34.54 19.88 25.87
N LEU A 8 34.69 21.05 25.24
CA LEU A 8 35.07 21.25 23.85
C LEU A 8 36.54 20.82 23.67
N PHE A 9 36.88 20.15 22.56
CA PHE A 9 38.24 20.20 22.03
C PHE A 9 38.23 20.34 20.51
N ALA A 10 39.13 21.20 20.06
CA ALA A 10 39.19 21.85 18.77
C ALA A 10 39.87 21.01 17.68
N ILE A 11 39.36 21.16 16.46
CA ILE A 11 40.04 21.52 15.20
C ILE A 11 41.42 20.86 14.93
N ALA A 12 41.48 20.08 13.86
CA ALA A 12 42.66 19.98 13.00
C ALA A 12 42.24 20.08 11.53
N ILE A 13 42.77 21.12 10.88
CA ILE A 13 42.59 21.52 9.49
C ILE A 13 43.39 20.59 8.58
N GLY A 14 42.77 20.07 7.53
CA GLY A 14 43.42 19.36 6.43
C GLY A 14 42.93 19.90 5.09
N LEU A 15 43.53 21.00 4.64
CA LEU A 15 43.33 21.61 3.33
C LEU A 15 44.20 20.88 2.30
N MET A 16 43.62 20.26 1.28
CA MET A 16 44.37 19.98 0.04
C MET A 16 43.48 20.11 -1.19
N LEU A 17 43.79 21.17 -1.94
CA LEU A 17 43.27 21.61 -3.22
C LEU A 17 43.81 20.76 -4.37
N VAL A 18 42.95 20.22 -5.24
CA VAL A 18 43.24 19.86 -6.64
C VAL A 18 41.88 19.80 -7.39
N VAL A 19 41.60 20.31 -8.59
CA VAL A 19 42.12 21.30 -9.55
C VAL A 19 41.06 21.38 -10.68
N ALA A 20 40.99 22.54 -11.34
CA ALA A 20 40.52 22.80 -12.70
C ALA A 20 39.03 22.66 -13.07
N ALA A 21 38.35 23.80 -13.06
CA ALA A 21 37.33 24.15 -14.04
C ALA A 21 37.94 25.19 -15.02
N CYS A 22 37.95 24.86 -16.32
CA CYS A 22 37.98 25.74 -17.50
C CYS A 22 37.51 24.82 -18.65
N GLY A 23 36.40 25.07 -19.34
CA GLY A 23 36.12 26.28 -20.09
C GLY A 23 36.58 26.06 -21.53
N GLY A 24 35.70 25.55 -22.38
CA GLY A 24 35.97 25.28 -23.80
C GLY A 24 34.80 25.77 -24.66
N ASN A 25 34.92 27.00 -25.15
CA ASN A 25 34.04 27.60 -26.15
C ASN A 25 34.45 27.12 -27.54
N SER A 26 33.45 26.99 -28.42
CA SER A 26 33.47 26.42 -29.76
C SER A 26 34.58 26.90 -30.70
N THR A 27 35.02 26.01 -31.59
CA THR A 27 35.54 26.33 -32.93
C THR A 27 35.10 25.22 -33.88
N GLU A 28 34.26 25.57 -34.86
CA GLU A 28 33.96 24.74 -36.03
C GLU A 28 35.14 24.77 -37.01
N ALA A 29 35.46 23.62 -37.60
CA ALA A 29 35.95 23.51 -38.97
C ALA A 29 35.57 22.11 -39.52
N PRO A 30 35.37 21.96 -40.84
CA PRO A 30 34.47 20.94 -41.38
C PRO A 30 35.16 19.68 -41.92
N VAL A 31 34.30 18.72 -42.30
CA VAL A 31 34.42 17.58 -43.24
C VAL A 31 35.28 16.36 -42.87
N ALA A 32 34.63 15.19 -42.76
CA ALA A 32 34.69 14.14 -43.79
C ALA A 32 33.64 13.04 -43.46
N GLN A 33 32.63 12.91 -44.32
CA GLN A 33 31.65 11.82 -44.27
C GLN A 33 32.32 10.52 -44.72
N THR A 34 32.31 9.51 -43.84
CA THR A 34 32.45 8.11 -44.25
C THR A 34 31.10 7.45 -44.01
N GLU A 35 30.40 7.21 -45.11
CA GLU A 35 29.09 6.58 -45.18
C GLU A 35 29.26 5.07 -44.92
N ALA A 36 29.10 4.66 -43.66
CA ALA A 36 28.86 3.27 -43.31
C ALA A 36 27.35 3.05 -43.33
N ALA A 37 26.87 2.23 -44.27
CA ALA A 37 25.47 1.88 -44.39
C ALA A 37 24.99 1.19 -43.11
N VAL A 38 24.23 1.91 -42.29
CA VAL A 38 23.52 1.37 -41.13
C VAL A 38 22.29 0.66 -41.68
N VAL A 39 22.30 -0.67 -41.58
CA VAL A 39 21.11 -1.49 -41.84
C VAL A 39 20.10 -1.17 -40.74
N VAL A 40 19.11 -0.34 -41.08
CA VAL A 40 17.98 -0.05 -40.20
C VAL A 40 17.12 -1.31 -40.14
N THR A 41 17.24 -2.05 -39.04
CA THR A 41 16.31 -3.13 -38.73
C THR A 41 15.02 -2.52 -38.22
N ASP A 42 13.93 -2.75 -38.96
CA ASP A 42 12.56 -2.32 -38.67
C ASP A 42 11.94 -3.17 -37.54
N ALA A 43 12.64 -3.26 -36.40
CA ALA A 43 12.12 -3.95 -35.23
C ALA A 43 10.89 -3.17 -34.72
N PRO A 44 9.71 -3.80 -34.56
CA PRO A 44 8.54 -3.12 -34.04
C PRO A 44 8.86 -2.64 -32.63
N VAL A 45 8.87 -1.32 -32.46
CA VAL A 45 8.92 -0.69 -31.15
C VAL A 45 7.63 -1.06 -30.46
N ALA A 46 7.69 -1.97 -29.49
CA ALA A 46 6.55 -2.25 -28.62
C ALA A 46 6.13 -0.93 -27.98
N ALA A 47 4.93 -0.45 -28.32
CA ALA A 47 4.37 0.72 -27.68
C ALA A 47 4.19 0.38 -26.20
N THR A 48 4.94 1.05 -25.33
CA THR A 48 4.62 1.09 -23.91
C THR A 48 3.29 1.83 -23.79
N GLU A 49 2.18 1.09 -23.67
CA GLU A 49 0.89 1.67 -23.36
C GLU A 49 1.00 2.41 -22.02
N ALA A 50 0.45 3.63 -21.96
CA ALA A 50 0.35 4.35 -20.70
C ALA A 50 -0.46 3.50 -19.70
N PRO A 51 -0.12 3.52 -18.40
CA PRO A 51 -0.87 2.77 -17.41
C PRO A 51 -2.34 3.19 -17.47
N VAL A 52 -3.22 2.19 -17.59
CA VAL A 52 -4.67 2.42 -17.58
C VAL A 52 -5.05 2.91 -16.20
N SER A 53 -5.59 4.12 -16.10
CA SER A 53 -6.11 4.62 -14.83
C SER A 53 -7.37 3.83 -14.47
N LEU A 54 -7.37 3.18 -13.31
CA LEU A 54 -8.58 2.58 -12.76
C LEU A 54 -9.56 3.68 -12.32
N SER A 55 -10.85 3.38 -12.40
CA SER A 55 -11.93 4.23 -11.92
C SER A 55 -12.83 3.41 -11.01
N GLY A 56 -13.02 3.85 -9.77
CA GLY A 56 -13.81 3.14 -8.77
C GLY A 56 -14.01 3.96 -7.51
N ASP A 57 -14.55 3.30 -6.49
CA ASP A 57 -14.85 3.90 -5.19
C ASP A 57 -13.95 3.29 -4.10
N PRO A 58 -12.86 3.96 -3.72
CA PRO A 58 -11.97 3.45 -2.67
C PRO A 58 -12.61 3.44 -1.28
N ILE A 59 -13.69 4.20 -1.04
CA ILE A 59 -14.44 4.12 0.23
C ILE A 59 -15.22 2.80 0.26
N ARG A 60 -15.89 2.44 -0.85
CA ARG A 60 -16.49 1.11 -1.01
C ARG A 60 -15.44 0.01 -0.92
N GLY A 61 -14.24 0.22 -1.46
CA GLY A 61 -13.10 -0.68 -1.32
C GLY A 61 -12.73 -1.01 0.13
N GLY A 62 -12.71 0.01 1.00
CA GLY A 62 -12.49 -0.19 2.44
C GLY A 62 -13.61 -1.01 3.11
N LEU A 63 -14.86 -0.79 2.72
CA LEU A 63 -16.00 -1.59 3.21
C LEU A 63 -15.87 -3.06 2.75
N LEU A 64 -15.46 -3.28 1.50
CA LEU A 64 -15.23 -4.61 0.94
C LEU A 64 -14.08 -5.32 1.68
N TYR A 65 -12.98 -4.62 1.97
CA TYR A 65 -11.88 -5.16 2.78
C TYR A 65 -12.35 -5.65 4.17
N ASP A 66 -13.29 -4.94 4.80
CA ASP A 66 -13.82 -5.32 6.12
C ASP A 66 -14.78 -6.51 6.07
N GLU A 67 -15.79 -6.46 5.18
CA GLU A 67 -16.89 -7.44 5.11
C GLU A 67 -17.55 -7.48 3.72
N TRP A 68 -16.80 -7.90 2.70
CA TRP A 68 -17.26 -7.88 1.30
C TRP A 68 -18.59 -8.59 1.04
N THR A 69 -18.87 -9.72 1.69
CA THR A 69 -20.11 -10.49 1.50
C THR A 69 -21.34 -9.64 1.88
N LYS A 70 -21.24 -8.89 2.97
CA LYS A 70 -22.29 -7.97 3.42
C LYS A 70 -22.45 -6.79 2.47
N VAL A 71 -21.34 -6.22 1.99
CA VAL A 71 -21.37 -5.10 1.04
C VAL A 71 -22.00 -5.50 -0.30
N LEU A 72 -21.70 -6.71 -0.77
CA LEU A 72 -22.25 -7.25 -2.01
C LEU A 72 -23.63 -7.90 -1.84
N GLY A 73 -24.07 -8.16 -0.60
CA GLY A 73 -25.34 -8.82 -0.31
C GLY A 73 -25.38 -10.28 -0.75
N VAL A 74 -24.25 -10.98 -0.65
CA VAL A 74 -24.08 -12.38 -1.05
C VAL A 74 -23.74 -13.26 0.15
N ASP A 75 -24.01 -14.56 0.03
CA ASP A 75 -23.56 -15.53 1.03
C ASP A 75 -22.04 -15.72 0.94
N ALA A 76 -21.41 -15.98 2.09
CA ALA A 76 -20.00 -16.34 2.13
C ALA A 76 -19.78 -17.70 1.45
N PRO A 77 -18.61 -17.93 0.82
CA PRO A 77 -18.30 -19.24 0.27
C PRO A 77 -18.33 -20.33 1.35
N GLU A 78 -18.70 -21.55 0.95
CA GLU A 78 -18.72 -22.68 1.87
C GLU A 78 -17.30 -23.06 2.33
N GLY A 79 -17.18 -23.39 3.61
CA GLY A 79 -15.90 -23.78 4.21
C GLY A 79 -14.96 -22.61 4.52
N ASP A 80 -13.71 -22.95 4.83
CA ASP A 80 -12.67 -21.97 5.13
C ASP A 80 -12.01 -21.46 3.85
N GLN A 81 -11.52 -20.23 3.88
CA GLN A 81 -10.67 -19.69 2.82
C GLN A 81 -9.41 -20.57 2.70
N PRO A 82 -8.98 -21.00 1.49
CA PRO A 82 -7.92 -22.01 1.35
C PRO A 82 -6.58 -21.70 2.05
N LEU A 83 -6.13 -20.44 2.03
CA LEU A 83 -4.92 -19.98 2.72
C LEU A 83 -5.06 -19.97 4.23
N TRP A 84 -6.27 -20.02 4.78
CA TRP A 84 -6.49 -20.10 6.22
C TRP A 84 -5.80 -21.31 6.86
N ALA A 85 -5.62 -22.40 6.10
CA ALA A 85 -4.90 -23.59 6.54
C ALA A 85 -3.38 -23.38 6.71
N THR A 86 -2.83 -22.24 6.27
CA THR A 86 -1.39 -21.92 6.39
C THR A 86 -1.01 -21.31 7.75
N GLN A 87 -2.00 -21.03 8.61
CA GLN A 87 -1.80 -20.62 10.00
C GLN A 87 -2.40 -21.66 10.97
N SER A 88 -2.01 -21.60 12.25
CA SER A 88 -2.50 -22.52 13.29
C SER A 88 -2.89 -21.85 14.61
N THR A 89 -2.85 -20.52 14.67
CA THR A 89 -3.05 -19.73 15.89
C THR A 89 -4.49 -19.24 16.06
N ASN A 90 -5.20 -18.98 14.96
CA ASN A 90 -6.60 -18.56 14.96
C ASN A 90 -7.51 -19.75 14.64
N THR A 91 -8.49 -20.00 15.51
CA THR A 91 -9.39 -21.16 15.44
C THR A 91 -10.75 -20.85 14.79
N ARG A 92 -10.93 -19.65 14.22
CA ARG A 92 -12.13 -19.32 13.47
C ARG A 92 -12.25 -20.15 12.19
N SER A 93 -13.47 -20.21 11.68
CA SER A 93 -13.85 -21.01 10.52
C SER A 93 -15.00 -20.36 9.73
N GLY A 94 -15.32 -20.95 8.58
CA GLY A 94 -16.37 -20.55 7.66
C GLY A 94 -16.13 -19.16 7.07
N GLY A 95 -17.23 -18.45 6.80
CA GLY A 95 -17.22 -17.12 6.20
C GLY A 95 -16.33 -16.08 6.89
N THR A 96 -16.00 -16.24 8.18
CA THR A 96 -15.09 -15.32 8.86
C THR A 96 -13.68 -15.35 8.26
N THR A 97 -13.23 -16.52 7.82
CA THR A 97 -11.89 -16.73 7.23
C THR A 97 -11.74 -16.10 5.85
N TRP A 98 -12.86 -15.72 5.21
CA TRP A 98 -12.91 -15.10 3.88
C TRP A 98 -12.79 -13.58 3.89
N ARG A 99 -12.72 -12.97 5.08
CA ARG A 99 -12.59 -11.52 5.21
C ARG A 99 -11.13 -11.12 5.13
N CYS A 100 -10.79 -10.15 4.29
CA CYS A 100 -9.41 -9.66 4.14
C CYS A 100 -8.83 -9.23 5.50
N LYS A 101 -9.62 -8.51 6.31
CA LYS A 101 -9.21 -8.08 7.65
C LYS A 101 -8.92 -9.22 8.62
N GLU A 102 -9.51 -10.40 8.44
CA GLU A 102 -9.29 -11.51 9.38
C GLU A 102 -7.87 -12.06 9.24
N CYS A 103 -7.28 -11.98 8.04
CA CYS A 103 -5.87 -12.26 7.82
C CYS A 103 -4.99 -11.03 8.10
N HIS A 104 -5.37 -9.85 7.61
CA HIS A 104 -4.49 -8.68 7.51
C HIS A 104 -4.72 -7.58 8.54
N GLY A 105 -5.66 -7.79 9.48
CA GLY A 105 -6.02 -6.83 10.53
C GLY A 105 -7.01 -5.77 10.06
N TRP A 106 -7.91 -5.33 10.95
CA TRP A 106 -8.78 -4.18 10.67
C TRP A 106 -8.00 -2.86 10.59
N ASP A 107 -6.81 -2.84 11.18
CA ASP A 107 -5.86 -1.74 11.19
C ASP A 107 -4.79 -1.88 10.10
N TYR A 108 -4.95 -2.84 9.18
CA TYR A 108 -4.07 -3.07 8.02
C TYR A 108 -2.64 -3.53 8.36
N LEU A 109 -2.33 -3.80 9.63
CA LEU A 109 -0.99 -4.13 10.12
C LEU A 109 -0.79 -5.63 10.42
N GLY A 110 -1.86 -6.44 10.37
CA GLY A 110 -1.81 -7.89 10.56
C GLY A 110 -1.15 -8.26 11.89
N LYS A 111 -0.12 -9.11 11.82
CA LYS A 111 0.66 -9.58 12.98
C LYS A 111 1.36 -8.47 13.77
N ASP A 112 1.59 -7.31 13.16
CA ASP A 112 2.30 -6.19 13.80
C ASP A 112 1.33 -5.17 14.39
N GLY A 113 0.01 -5.40 14.26
CA GLY A 113 -1.04 -4.51 14.71
C GLY A 113 -1.93 -5.08 15.81
N ALA A 114 -3.18 -4.61 15.83
CA ALA A 114 -4.23 -5.00 16.75
C ALA A 114 -4.55 -6.52 16.69
N TYR A 115 -4.25 -7.18 15.58
CA TYR A 115 -4.37 -8.63 15.40
C TYR A 115 -3.05 -9.38 15.62
N GLY A 116 -2.00 -8.74 16.15
CA GLY A 116 -0.76 -9.41 16.55
C GLY A 116 -0.89 -10.37 17.74
N GLY A 117 -2.03 -10.34 18.43
CA GLY A 117 -2.31 -11.21 19.56
C GLY A 117 -3.80 -11.49 19.76
N GLY A 118 -4.11 -12.28 20.79
CA GLY A 118 -5.49 -12.63 21.15
C GLY A 118 -6.17 -13.56 20.12
N SER A 119 -7.50 -13.58 20.14
CA SER A 119 -8.29 -14.53 19.35
C SER A 119 -8.33 -14.25 17.85
N HIS A 120 -7.71 -13.16 17.38
CA HIS A 120 -7.60 -12.84 15.95
C HIS A 120 -6.21 -13.13 15.39
N ALA A 121 -5.24 -13.53 16.20
CA ALA A 121 -3.86 -13.69 15.75
C ALA A 121 -3.69 -14.82 14.74
N THR A 122 -3.25 -14.48 13.54
CA THR A 122 -2.92 -15.43 12.45
C THR A 122 -1.42 -15.52 12.18
N GLY A 123 -0.66 -14.48 12.52
CA GLY A 123 0.74 -14.34 12.13
C GLY A 123 0.96 -13.83 10.70
N PHE A 124 -0.10 -13.54 9.94
CA PHE A 124 0.02 -12.96 8.60
C PHE A 124 0.42 -11.49 8.65
N VAL A 125 1.15 -11.03 7.63
CA VAL A 125 1.53 -9.62 7.49
C VAL A 125 0.32 -8.75 7.18
N GLY A 126 0.40 -7.47 7.55
CA GLY A 126 -0.57 -6.45 7.15
C GLY A 126 -0.48 -6.08 5.67
N VAL A 127 -1.51 -5.39 5.19
CA VAL A 127 -1.56 -4.82 3.84
C VAL A 127 -0.98 -3.41 3.74
N MET A 128 -0.57 -2.78 4.85
CA MET A 128 0.03 -1.44 4.76
C MET A 128 1.27 -1.34 3.87
N GLN A 129 1.97 -2.45 3.66
CA GLN A 129 3.12 -2.52 2.77
C GLN A 129 2.80 -2.27 1.28
N VAL A 130 1.53 -2.35 0.87
CA VAL A 130 1.11 -2.07 -0.52
C VAL A 130 0.54 -0.67 -0.71
N ALA A 131 0.55 0.18 0.33
CA ALA A 131 0.19 1.58 0.18
C ALA A 131 1.18 2.27 -0.77
N GLY A 132 0.64 3.01 -1.75
CA GLY A 132 1.38 3.68 -2.81
C GLY A 132 1.77 2.79 -3.98
N THR A 133 1.48 1.48 -3.94
CA THR A 133 1.62 0.59 -5.10
C THR A 133 0.54 0.92 -6.14
N ASP A 134 0.87 0.76 -7.43
CA ASP A 134 -0.09 0.95 -8.53
C ASP A 134 -1.32 0.02 -8.33
N PRO A 135 -2.55 0.57 -8.26
CA PRO A 135 -3.77 -0.23 -8.14
C PRO A 135 -3.92 -1.31 -9.22
N ASN A 136 -3.36 -1.16 -10.42
CA ASN A 136 -3.37 -2.21 -11.44
C ASN A 136 -2.57 -3.45 -11.02
N GLU A 137 -1.46 -3.28 -10.31
CA GLU A 137 -0.66 -4.40 -9.80
C GLU A 137 -1.42 -5.14 -8.70
N ILE A 138 -2.10 -4.40 -7.81
CA ILE A 138 -2.94 -4.96 -6.75
C ILE A 138 -4.13 -5.71 -7.37
N LEU A 139 -4.80 -5.11 -8.35
CA LEU A 139 -5.91 -5.74 -9.08
C LEU A 139 -5.48 -7.07 -9.74
N ALA A 140 -4.29 -7.11 -10.34
CA ALA A 140 -3.77 -8.34 -10.94
C ALA A 140 -3.56 -9.44 -9.89
N ALA A 141 -3.04 -9.09 -8.70
CA ALA A 141 -2.90 -10.01 -7.58
C ALA A 141 -4.24 -10.51 -7.03
N LEU A 142 -5.30 -9.69 -7.11
CA LEU A 142 -6.66 -10.07 -6.68
C LEU A 142 -7.40 -10.94 -7.71
N LYS A 143 -6.87 -11.12 -8.91
CA LYS A 143 -7.47 -11.91 -10.00
C LYS A 143 -6.68 -13.17 -10.34
N THR A 144 -5.61 -13.46 -9.59
CA THR A 144 -4.70 -14.57 -9.87
C THR A 144 -4.03 -15.09 -8.59
N GLY A 145 -3.53 -16.33 -8.63
CA GLY A 145 -2.72 -16.89 -7.55
C GLY A 145 -3.49 -17.13 -6.25
N ASP A 146 -2.78 -17.00 -5.13
CA ASP A 146 -3.27 -17.36 -3.79
C ASP A 146 -4.37 -16.40 -3.26
N HIS A 147 -4.40 -15.16 -3.76
CA HIS A 147 -5.40 -14.14 -3.41
C HIS A 147 -6.40 -13.89 -4.55
N ASP A 148 -6.67 -14.90 -5.38
CA ASP A 148 -7.65 -14.77 -6.46
C ASP A 148 -9.09 -14.74 -5.91
N PHE A 149 -9.73 -13.57 -5.99
CA PHE A 149 -11.13 -13.36 -5.64
C PHE A 149 -12.04 -13.19 -6.87
N SER A 150 -11.52 -13.36 -8.10
CA SER A 150 -12.28 -13.15 -9.34
C SER A 150 -13.45 -14.11 -9.55
N ALA A 151 -13.46 -15.24 -8.83
CA ALA A 151 -14.59 -16.16 -8.81
C ALA A 151 -15.73 -15.71 -7.87
N TYR A 152 -15.49 -14.74 -6.99
CA TYR A 152 -16.42 -14.33 -5.92
C TYR A 152 -16.87 -12.87 -6.02
N MET A 153 -16.10 -12.02 -6.71
CA MET A 153 -16.38 -10.59 -6.87
C MET A 153 -16.31 -10.20 -8.34
N ASP A 154 -17.13 -9.23 -8.74
CA ASP A 154 -17.01 -8.62 -10.06
C ASP A 154 -15.78 -7.72 -10.15
N ASP A 155 -15.42 -7.35 -11.39
CA ASP A 155 -14.25 -6.51 -11.65
C ASP A 155 -14.32 -5.16 -10.91
N GLN A 156 -15.50 -4.58 -10.75
CA GLN A 156 -15.64 -3.28 -10.08
C GLN A 156 -15.33 -3.39 -8.59
N ALA A 157 -15.82 -4.42 -7.90
CA ALA A 157 -15.50 -4.65 -6.50
C ALA A 157 -13.99 -4.88 -6.29
N LEU A 158 -13.34 -5.60 -7.20
CA LEU A 158 -11.89 -5.80 -7.13
C LEU A 158 -11.11 -4.50 -7.41
N ILE A 159 -11.57 -3.67 -8.36
CA ILE A 159 -11.02 -2.34 -8.63
C ILE A 159 -11.14 -1.45 -7.39
N ASP A 160 -12.30 -1.43 -6.74
CA ASP A 160 -12.55 -0.63 -5.55
C ASP A 160 -11.58 -1.01 -4.42
N ILE A 161 -11.38 -2.32 -4.18
CA ILE A 161 -10.40 -2.83 -3.21
C ILE A 161 -8.97 -2.41 -3.60
N ALA A 162 -8.60 -2.54 -4.87
CA ALA A 162 -7.27 -2.19 -5.33
C ALA A 162 -6.96 -0.70 -5.15
N LEU A 163 -7.91 0.18 -5.47
CA LEU A 163 -7.81 1.63 -5.22
C LEU A 163 -7.72 1.92 -3.73
N PHE A 164 -8.52 1.24 -2.90
CA PHE A 164 -8.45 1.39 -1.44
C PHE A 164 -7.05 1.05 -0.90
N LEU A 165 -6.53 -0.13 -1.26
CA LEU A 165 -5.23 -0.62 -0.79
C LEU A 165 -4.06 0.20 -1.35
N GLY A 166 -4.14 0.67 -2.60
CA GLY A 166 -3.08 1.49 -3.19
C GLY A 166 -3.08 2.92 -2.66
N GLU A 167 -4.24 3.52 -2.44
CA GLU A 167 -4.35 4.99 -2.35
C GLU A 167 -5.00 5.51 -1.08
N ASN A 168 -5.83 4.70 -0.40
CA ASN A 168 -6.81 5.21 0.57
C ASN A 168 -6.81 4.49 1.94
N MET A 169 -5.80 3.68 2.23
CA MET A 169 -5.61 3.17 3.59
C MET A 169 -5.18 4.30 4.54
N LEU A 170 -5.76 4.28 5.74
CA LEU A 170 -5.48 5.26 6.78
C LEU A 170 -4.56 4.64 7.83
N ASP A 171 -3.57 5.41 8.31
CA ASP A 171 -2.83 5.04 9.50
C ASP A 171 -3.74 5.17 10.74
N SER A 172 -4.37 4.07 11.13
CA SER A 172 -5.30 4.05 12.25
C SER A 172 -4.64 4.35 13.59
N ALA A 173 -3.32 4.14 13.74
CA ALA A 173 -2.62 4.40 14.99
C ALA A 173 -2.60 5.89 15.35
N ALA A 174 -2.79 6.77 14.36
CA ALA A 174 -2.94 8.21 14.59
C ALA A 174 -4.26 8.57 15.29
N PHE A 175 -5.27 7.69 15.24
CA PHE A 175 -6.64 7.99 15.70
C PHE A 175 -7.16 7.01 16.74
N ILE A 176 -6.59 5.81 16.85
CA ILE A 176 -7.06 4.74 17.73
C ILE A 176 -5.89 4.16 18.52
N THR A 177 -6.05 4.05 19.85
CA THR A 177 -5.12 3.37 20.76
C THR A 177 -5.91 2.49 21.72
N ASP A 178 -5.48 1.25 21.93
CA ASP A 178 -6.16 0.29 22.82
C ASP A 178 -7.67 0.14 22.56
N LYS A 179 -8.07 0.18 21.28
CA LYS A 179 -9.48 0.14 20.82
C LYS A 179 -10.32 1.35 21.24
N ALA A 180 -9.69 2.45 21.64
CA ALA A 180 -10.34 3.72 21.94
C ALA A 180 -9.89 4.79 20.95
N ALA A 181 -10.82 5.65 20.51
CA ALA A 181 -10.47 6.84 19.75
C ALA A 181 -9.65 7.80 20.62
N VAL A 182 -8.58 8.35 20.06
CA VAL A 182 -7.71 9.35 20.72
C VAL A 182 -7.79 10.68 20.00
N GLY A 183 -7.76 11.78 20.76
CA GLY A 183 -7.72 13.14 20.20
C GLY A 183 -9.03 13.67 19.61
N GLY A 184 -10.15 12.93 19.71
CA GLY A 184 -11.46 13.40 19.28
C GLY A 184 -12.12 14.39 20.25
N ASP A 185 -12.92 15.32 19.71
CA ASP A 185 -13.81 16.19 20.49
C ASP A 185 -15.18 15.50 20.64
N ALA A 186 -15.50 15.08 21.87
CA ALA A 186 -16.74 14.38 22.17
C ALA A 186 -18.00 15.24 21.95
N ALA A 187 -17.94 16.55 22.22
CA ALA A 187 -19.10 17.44 22.04
C ALA A 187 -19.38 17.66 20.55
N ASN A 188 -18.32 17.82 19.75
CA ASN A 188 -18.46 17.86 18.31
C ASN A 188 -18.96 16.51 17.74
N GLY A 189 -18.44 15.39 18.28
CA GLY A 189 -18.89 14.05 17.90
C GLY A 189 -20.38 13.80 18.19
N GLU A 190 -20.89 14.28 19.32
CA GLU A 190 -22.32 14.20 19.67
C GLU A 190 -23.19 14.99 18.68
N THR A 191 -22.72 16.17 18.26
CA THR A 191 -23.41 17.00 17.26
C THR A 191 -23.53 16.25 15.93
N ILE A 192 -22.41 15.75 15.40
CA ILE A 192 -22.37 15.01 14.12
C ILE A 192 -23.25 13.76 14.21
N TYR A 193 -23.13 12.96 15.28
CA TYR A 193 -23.91 11.73 15.44
C TYR A 193 -25.42 11.99 15.43
N THR A 194 -25.85 13.10 16.04
CA THR A 194 -27.27 13.47 16.10
C THR A 194 -27.77 14.03 14.77
N GLU A 195 -26.94 14.78 14.04
CA GLU A 195 -27.31 15.40 12.76
C GLU A 195 -27.41 14.38 11.62
N GLU A 196 -26.56 13.35 11.61
CA GLU A 196 -26.51 12.29 10.58
C GLU A 196 -27.53 11.15 10.82
N LEU A 197 -28.34 11.23 11.89
CA LEU A 197 -29.43 10.28 12.18
C LEU A 197 -30.75 10.62 11.46
N HIS A 198 -30.75 11.59 10.54
CA HIS A 198 -31.91 12.01 9.73
C HIS A 198 -31.68 11.77 8.24
#